data_AF-A0A7T0KEX0-F1
#
_entry.id   AF-A0A7T0KEX0-F1
#
_cell.length_a   1.000
_cell.length_b   1.000
_cell.length_c   1.000
_cell.angle_alpha   90.00
_cell.angle_beta   90.00
_cell.angle_gamma   90.00
#
_symmetry.space_group_name_H-M   'P 1'
#
loop_
_entity.id
_entity.type
_entity.pdbx_description
1 polymer ?
#
loop_
_entity_poly.entity_id
_entity_poly.type
_entity_poly.pdbx_seq_one_letter_code
_entity_poly.pdbx_strand_id
1 'polypeptide(L)' 'MQKLPTAAEQTKRANELEKEAFALYGLLPYANGPAMTGVKKGLANFGPAAFGSIRKEDIGWEK' A
#
# COMPACT_ATOMS: atom_id res chain seq x y z
N MET A 1 15.20 -14.01 -4.28
CA MET A 1 15.44 -12.58 -4.57
C MET A 1 16.94 -12.33 -4.51
N GLN A 2 17.55 -11.73 -5.53
CA GLN A 2 18.98 -11.39 -5.48
C GLN A 2 19.25 -10.52 -4.24
N LYS A 3 20.16 -10.93 -3.35
CA LYS A 3 20.55 -10.14 -2.18
C LYS A 3 21.53 -9.06 -2.62
N LEU A 4 20.99 -7.91 -3.04
CA LEU A 4 21.80 -6.71 -3.27
C LEU A 4 22.15 -6.07 -1.92
N PRO A 5 23.40 -5.60 -1.73
CA PRO A 5 23.91 -5.29 -0.40
C PRO A 5 23.38 -3.97 0.17
N THR A 6 22.94 -3.03 -0.69
CA THR A 6 22.40 -1.74 -0.24
C THR A 6 20.97 -1.50 -0.71
N ALA A 7 20.23 -0.68 0.03
CA ALA A 7 18.89 -0.24 -0.37
C ALA A 7 18.90 0.49 -1.72
N ALA A 8 19.94 1.30 -2.00
CA ALA A 8 20.07 2.02 -3.26
C ALA A 8 20.22 1.08 -4.46
N GLU A 9 21.02 0.02 -4.33
CA GLU A 9 21.17 -0.98 -5.40
C GLU A 9 19.89 -1.80 -5.59
N GLN A 10 19.19 -2.14 -4.51
CA GLN A 10 17.88 -2.81 -4.57
C GLN A 10 16.87 -1.97 -5.34
N THR A 11 16.74 -0.67 -5.01
CA THR A 11 15.86 0.26 -5.70
C THR A 11 16.23 0.41 -7.17
N LYS A 12 17.53 0.55 -7.49
CA LYS A 12 17.99 0.65 -8.87
C LYS A 12 17.60 -0.60 -9.67
N ARG A 13 17.85 -1.80 -9.12
CA ARG A 13 17.51 -3.05 -9.79
C ARG A 13 16.00 -3.24 -9.95
N ALA A 14 15.20 -2.84 -8.95
CA ALA A 14 13.75 -2.88 -9.04
C ALA A 14 13.23 -1.98 -10.18
N ASN A 15 13.75 -0.76 -10.31
CA ASN A 15 13.36 0.17 -11.38
C ASN A 15 13.74 -0.35 -12.78
N GLU A 16 14.85 -1.07 -12.92
CA GLU A 16 15.22 -1.73 -14.19
C GLU A 16 14.22 -2.83 -14.55
N LEU A 17 13.88 -3.68 -13.59
CA LEU A 17 12.91 -4.77 -13.77
C LEU A 17 11.50 -4.25 -14.05
N GLU A 18 11.09 -3.15 -13.42
CA GLU A 18 9.78 -2.53 -13.65
C GLU A 18 9.62 -2.05 -15.10
N LYS A 19 10.68 -1.51 -15.70
CA LYS A 19 10.68 -1.13 -17.13
C LYS A 19 10.51 -2.34 -18.05
N GLU A 20 11.22 -3.43 -17.77
CA GLU A 20 11.08 -4.69 -18.53
C GLU A 20 9.67 -5.27 -18.38
N ALA A 21 9.11 -5.24 -17.17
CA ALA A 21 7.77 -5.72 -16.89
C ALA A 21 6.69 -4.91 -17.62
N PHE A 22 6.80 -3.58 -17.65
CA PHE A 22 5.85 -2.72 -18.36
C PHE A 22 5.94 -2.82 -19.89
N ALA A 23 7.05 -3.29 -20.45
CA ALA A 23 7.15 -3.57 -21.88
C ALA A 23 6.26 -4.74 -22.33
N LEU A 24 5.80 -5.59 -21.40
CA LEU A 24 4.93 -6.73 -21.71
C LEU A 24 3.45 -6.34 -21.91
N TYR A 25 3.08 -5.06 -21.72
CA TYR A 25 1.73 -4.48 -21.87
C TYR A 25 0.57 -5.24 -21.20
N GLY A 26 0.85 -6.26 -20.38
CA GLY A 26 -0.15 -7.21 -19.89
C GLY A 26 -0.98 -6.71 -18.71
N LEU A 27 -0.51 -5.68 -18.00
CA LEU A 27 -1.16 -5.13 -16.82
C LEU A 27 -0.96 -3.62 -16.79
N LEU A 28 -1.81 -2.87 -17.49
CA LEU A 28 -1.86 -1.41 -17.38
C LEU A 28 -2.72 -1.04 -16.16
N PRO A 29 -2.15 -0.42 -15.10
CA PRO A 29 -2.95 0.07 -14.00
C PRO A 29 -3.86 1.19 -14.52
N TYR A 30 -5.15 0.92 -14.64
CA TYR A 30 -6.13 1.90 -15.15
C TYR A 30 -6.47 2.95 -14.10
N ALA A 31 -6.53 2.57 -12.82
CA ALA A 31 -6.88 3.47 -11.74
C ALA A 31 -6.24 3.05 -10.40
N ASN A 32 -5.85 4.05 -9.61
CA ASN A 32 -5.52 3.95 -8.20
C ASN A 32 -6.47 4.89 -7.46
N GLY A 33 -7.67 4.40 -7.15
CA GLY A 33 -8.67 5.16 -6.42
C GLY A 33 -8.39 5.19 -4.91
N PRO A 34 -8.95 6.17 -4.17
CA PRO A 34 -8.84 6.19 -2.72
C PRO A 34 -9.55 4.98 -2.09
N ALA A 35 -9.01 4.47 -0.99
CA ALA A 35 -9.73 3.51 -0.16
C ALA A 35 -10.89 4.23 0.56
N MET A 36 -12.12 3.82 0.24
CA MET A 36 -13.33 4.37 0.85
C MET A 36 -13.92 3.38 1.85
N THR A 37 -14.17 3.83 3.07
CA THR A 37 -14.73 2.99 4.14
C THR A 37 -15.89 3.70 4.81
N GLY A 38 -17.04 3.03 4.92
CA GLY A 38 -18.19 3.49 5.70
C GLY A 38 -18.11 3.00 7.14
N VAL A 39 -18.37 3.88 8.11
CA VAL A 39 -18.34 3.55 9.54
C VAL A 39 -19.63 4.00 10.22
N LYS A 40 -20.00 3.33 11.31
CA LYS A 40 -21.09 3.81 12.16
C LYS A 40 -20.64 5.08 12.89
N LYS A 41 -21.57 6.01 13.11
CA LYS A 41 -21.32 7.20 13.94
C LYS A 41 -20.87 6.77 15.34
N GLY A 42 -19.83 7.41 15.84
CA GLY A 42 -19.24 7.12 17.15
C GLY A 42 -18.16 6.03 17.14
N LEU A 43 -17.83 5.42 16.00
CA LEU A 43 -16.66 4.54 15.93
C LEU A 43 -15.39 5.40 16.07
N ALA A 44 -14.57 5.09 17.08
CA ALA A 44 -13.33 5.79 17.37
C ALA A 44 -12.10 5.01 16.84
N ASN A 45 -11.02 5.74 16.55
CA ASN A 45 -9.72 5.20 16.14
C ASN A 45 -9.74 4.32 14.88
N PHE A 46 -10.70 4.52 13.97
CA PHE A 46 -10.79 3.78 12.72
C PHE A 46 -11.03 4.72 11.53
N GLY A 47 -10.24 4.55 10.47
CA GLY A 47 -10.26 5.41 9.30
C GLY A 47 -9.11 5.13 8.33
N PRO A 48 -8.87 6.01 7.34
CA PRO A 48 -7.77 5.88 6.40
C PRO A 48 -6.41 5.80 7.12
N ALA A 49 -5.68 4.70 6.90
CA ALA A 49 -4.39 4.43 7.54
C ALA A 49 -3.22 4.35 6.55
N ALA A 50 -3.42 4.70 5.27
CA ALA A 50 -2.44 4.54 4.19
C ALA A 50 -1.85 3.12 4.16
N PHE A 51 -0.55 2.97 4.47
CA PHE A 51 0.14 1.67 4.55
C PHE A 51 0.09 1.03 5.95
N GLY A 52 -0.52 1.70 6.91
CA GLY A 52 -0.71 1.22 8.27
C GLY A 52 -1.89 0.26 8.39
N SER A 53 -1.82 -0.62 9.38
CA SER A 53 -2.94 -1.46 9.82
C SER A 53 -3.23 -1.17 11.29
N ILE A 54 -4.52 -1.05 11.62
CA ILE A 54 -4.98 -0.77 12.98
C ILE A 54 -5.39 -2.10 13.61
N ARG A 55 -4.84 -2.41 14.78
CA ARG A 55 -5.20 -3.64 15.49
C ARG A 55 -6.61 -3.48 16.07
N LYS A 56 -7.34 -4.59 16.19
CA LYS A 56 -8.75 -4.56 16.62
C LYS A 56 -8.90 -4.02 18.04
N GLU A 57 -7.90 -4.27 18.88
CA GLU A 57 -7.82 -3.86 20.27
C GLU A 57 -7.66 -2.33 20.42
N ASP A 58 -7.19 -1.65 19.38
CA ASP A 58 -6.99 -0.20 19.37
C ASP A 58 -8.23 0.56 18.84
N ILE A 59 -9.26 -0.16 18.37
CA ILE A 59 -10.52 0.41 17.85
C ILE A 59 -11.56 0.48 18.98
N GLY A 60 -12.24 1.62 19.11
CA GLY A 60 -13.18 1.87 20.21
C GLY A 60 -14.46 2.57 19.78
N TRP A 61 -15.23 3.03 20.77
CA TRP A 61 -16.42 3.86 20.57
C TRP A 61 -16.30 5.15 21.38
N GLU A 62 -16.64 6.26 20.74
CA GLU A 62 -16.85 7.56 21.37
C GLU A 62 -18.08 7.46 22.31
N LYS A 63 -17.97 8.10 23.48
CA LYS A 63 -18.98 8.06 24.54
C LYS A 63 -20.02 9.16 24.36
#